data_AF-A0AAW1XFB3-F1
#
_entry.id   AF-A0AAW1XFB3-F1
#
_cell.length_a   1.000
_cell.length_b   1.000
_cell.length_c   1.000
_cell.angle_alpha   90.00
_cell.angle_beta   90.00
_cell.angle_gamma   90.00
#
_symmetry.space_group_name_H-M   'P 1'
#
loop_
_entity.id
_entity.type
_entity.pdbx_description
1 polymer ?
#
loop_
_entity_poly.entity_id
_entity_poly.type
_entity_poly.pdbx_seq_one_letter_code
_entity_poly.pdbx_strand_id
1 'polypeptide(L)'
;MSRLSNHILGQRSFYPLYPPAESVPLDFSLAPEALSISLIPDILILPSDMKYFVKVLSHGERGEGEKPVKCICVNPGRLAKGEGGGTFVELNYYGSPDTSNASIIGI
;
A
#
# COMPACT_ATOMS: atom_id res chain seq x y z
N MET A 1 4.18 -9.94 0.59
CA MET A 1 3.73 -8.53 0.62
C MET A 1 4.03 -7.78 -0.67
N SER A 2 5.27 -7.67 -1.16
CA SER A 2 5.55 -6.90 -2.40
C SER A 2 4.70 -7.30 -3.61
N ARG A 3 4.47 -8.61 -3.83
CA ARG A 3 3.58 -9.10 -4.91
C ARG A 3 2.13 -8.62 -4.76
N LEU A 4 1.54 -8.76 -3.57
CA LEU A 4 0.17 -8.33 -3.30
C LEU A 4 0.02 -6.81 -3.44
N SER A 5 0.96 -6.04 -2.89
CA SER A 5 0.96 -4.58 -3.03
C SER A 5 1.12 -4.14 -4.49
N ASN A 6 1.91 -4.86 -5.29
CA ASN A 6 2.02 -4.60 -6.73
C ASN A 6 0.72 -4.90 -7.49
N HIS A 7 -0.11 -5.84 -7.04
CA HIS A 7 -1.43 -6.07 -7.65
C HIS A 7 -2.36 -4.87 -7.43
N ILE A 8 -2.35 -4.26 -6.25
CA ILE A 8 -3.12 -3.03 -5.97
C ILE A 8 -2.72 -1.91 -6.95
N LEU A 9 -1.42 -1.68 -7.11
CA LEU A 9 -0.90 -0.69 -8.06
C LEU A 9 -1.25 -1.03 -9.51
N GLY A 10 -1.08 -2.28 -9.93
CA GLY A 10 -1.32 -2.71 -11.32
C GLY A 10 -2.79 -2.77 -11.71
N GLN A 11 -3.67 -3.12 -10.77
CA GLN A 11 -5.12 -3.14 -10.99
C GLN A 11 -5.75 -1.77 -10.85
N ARG A 12 -4.98 -0.76 -10.41
CA ARG A 12 -5.42 0.62 -10.22
C ARG A 12 -6.72 0.74 -9.42
N SER A 13 -6.84 -0.09 -8.38
CA SER A 13 -7.98 -0.08 -7.48
C SER A 13 -7.53 -0.33 -6.05
N PHE A 14 -8.07 0.42 -5.09
CA PHE A 14 -7.83 0.22 -3.67
C PHE A 14 -8.43 -1.09 -3.13
N TYR A 15 -9.39 -1.70 -3.84
CA TYR A 15 -9.95 -2.99 -3.48
C TYR A 15 -10.25 -3.82 -4.75
N PRO A 16 -9.22 -4.45 -5.35
CA PRO A 16 -9.37 -5.13 -6.64
C PRO A 16 -9.88 -6.58 -6.53
N LEU A 17 -10.15 -7.06 -5.31
CA LEU A 17 -10.59 -8.43 -5.06
C LEU A 17 -12.05 -8.62 -5.48
N TYR A 18 -12.31 -9.56 -6.39
CA TYR A 18 -13.65 -9.92 -6.82
C TYR A 18 -13.81 -11.45 -6.93
N PRO A 19 -14.87 -12.05 -6.34
CA PRO A 19 -15.86 -11.42 -5.46
C PRO A 19 -15.22 -10.81 -4.18
N PRO A 20 -15.82 -9.77 -3.58
CA PRO A 20 -15.30 -9.17 -2.35
C PRO A 20 -15.31 -10.21 -1.22
N ALA A 21 -14.47 -9.99 -0.21
CA ALA A 21 -14.49 -10.84 0.99
C ALA A 21 -15.88 -10.79 1.65
N GLU A 22 -16.35 -11.92 2.19
CA GLU A 22 -17.71 -12.05 2.75
C GLU A 22 -18.07 -10.98 3.81
N SER A 23 -17.07 -10.51 4.56
CA SER A 23 -17.23 -9.49 5.60
C SER A 23 -17.22 -8.05 5.10
N VAL A 24 -17.01 -7.83 3.80
CA VAL A 24 -16.89 -6.48 3.21
C VAL A 24 -18.13 -6.17 2.37
N PRO A 25 -19.06 -5.35 2.88
CA PRO A 25 -20.18 -4.86 2.10
C PRO A 25 -19.67 -3.84 1.07
N LEU A 26 -19.47 -4.27 -0.17
CA LEU A 26 -18.99 -3.41 -1.24
C LEU A 26 -20.15 -2.94 -2.12
N ASP A 27 -20.35 -1.63 -2.20
CA ASP A 27 -21.29 -1.01 -3.15
C ASP A 27 -20.65 -0.86 -4.53
N PHE A 28 -21.00 -1.76 -5.45
CA PHE A 28 -20.48 -1.75 -6.82
C PHE A 28 -20.93 -0.55 -7.66
N SER A 29 -21.98 0.16 -7.25
CA SER A 29 -22.44 1.34 -7.98
C SER A 29 -21.52 2.55 -7.78
N LEU A 30 -20.79 2.59 -6.66
CA LEU A 30 -19.86 3.68 -6.30
C LEU A 30 -18.39 3.27 -6.41
N ALA A 31 -18.11 1.97 -6.43
CA ALA A 31 -16.75 1.42 -6.44
C ALA A 31 -15.86 1.95 -7.58
N PRO A 32 -16.33 2.12 -8.84
CA PRO A 32 -15.48 2.60 -9.92
C PRO A 32 -14.89 3.99 -9.66
N GLU A 33 -15.67 4.91 -9.11
CA GLU A 33 -15.21 6.27 -8.79
C GLU A 33 -14.45 6.30 -7.45
N ALA A 34 -14.97 5.62 -6.42
CA ALA A 34 -14.44 5.73 -5.06
C ALA A 34 -13.13 4.96 -4.84
N LEU A 35 -12.91 3.87 -5.59
CA LEU A 35 -11.76 2.98 -5.38
C LEU A 35 -10.70 3.06 -6.46
N SER A 36 -10.91 3.85 -7.52
CA SER A 36 -9.93 4.01 -8.60
C SER A 36 -8.64 4.68 -8.11
N ILE A 37 -7.50 4.15 -8.55
CA ILE A 37 -6.17 4.74 -8.36
C ILE A 37 -5.77 5.38 -9.70
N SER A 38 -6.06 6.67 -9.86
CA SER A 38 -5.81 7.41 -11.10
C SER A 38 -4.31 7.58 -11.42
N LEU A 39 -3.47 7.66 -10.38
CA LEU A 39 -2.02 7.81 -10.47
C LEU A 39 -1.35 6.90 -9.45
N ILE A 40 -0.17 6.36 -9.77
CA ILE A 40 0.62 5.60 -8.80
C ILE A 40 1.04 6.56 -7.68
N PRO A 41 0.68 6.29 -6.41
CA PRO A 41 1.05 7.15 -5.31
C PRO A 41 2.53 7.01 -4.97
N ASP A 42 3.14 8.08 -4.45
CA ASP A 42 4.49 8.02 -3.89
C ASP A 42 4.56 7.16 -2.63
N ILE A 43 3.46 7.16 -1.85
CA ILE A 43 3.32 6.41 -0.59
C ILE A 43 1.97 5.70 -0.58
N LEU A 44 1.99 4.37 -0.40
CA LEU A 44 0.80 3.53 -0.29
C LEU A 44 0.75 2.88 1.09
N ILE A 45 -0.24 3.27 1.91
CA ILE A 45 -0.43 2.73 3.25
C ILE A 45 -1.48 1.61 3.20
N LEU A 46 -1.09 0.39 3.58
CA LEU A 46 -1.93 -0.81 3.61
C LEU A 46 -1.94 -1.41 5.03
N PRO A 47 -2.74 -0.85 5.96
CA PRO A 47 -2.86 -1.41 7.30
C PRO A 47 -3.46 -2.80 7.25
N SER A 48 -2.87 -3.75 7.98
CA SER A 48 -3.40 -5.11 8.08
C SER A 48 -2.92 -5.81 9.35
N ASP A 49 -3.54 -6.95 9.64
CA ASP A 49 -3.12 -7.83 10.74
C ASP A 49 -1.85 -8.65 10.42
N MET A 50 -1.37 -8.57 9.17
CA MET A 50 -0.11 -9.17 8.76
C MET A 50 1.09 -8.47 9.42
N LYS A 51 2.27 -9.07 9.33
CA LYS A 51 3.51 -8.45 9.83
C LYS A 51 3.73 -7.08 9.16
N TYR A 52 4.08 -6.09 9.98
CA TYR A 52 4.44 -4.75 9.54
C TYR A 52 5.57 -4.79 8.51
N PHE A 53 5.60 -3.80 7.61
CA PHE A 53 6.70 -3.63 6.65
C PHE A 53 6.75 -2.22 6.09
N VAL A 54 7.93 -1.82 5.62
CA VAL A 54 8.11 -0.71 4.68
C VAL A 54 8.90 -1.25 3.49
N LYS A 55 8.41 -1.03 2.26
CA LYS A 55 9.03 -1.53 1.05
C LYS A 55 8.88 -0.55 -0.10
N VAL A 56 9.95 -0.33 -0.85
CA VAL A 56 9.87 0.36 -2.15
C VAL A 56 9.40 -0.65 -3.20
N LEU A 57 8.32 -0.31 -3.89
CA LEU A 57 7.77 -1.03 -5.02
C LEU A 57 8.14 -0.29 -6.31
N SER A 58 8.47 -1.02 -7.35
CA SER A 58 8.65 -0.48 -8.70
C SER A 58 7.49 -0.97 -9.57
N HIS A 59 6.82 -0.04 -10.23
CA HIS A 59 5.69 -0.31 -11.12
C HIS A 59 5.94 0.32 -12.50
N GLY A 60 5.74 -0.48 -13.55
CA GLY A 60 5.92 -0.09 -14.94
C GLY A 60 7.31 -0.44 -15.50
N GLU A 61 7.34 -1.34 -16.48
CA GLU A 61 8.30 -1.40 -17.60
C GLU A 61 7.59 -2.19 -18.73
N ARG A 62 7.13 -1.50 -19.79
CA ARG A 62 6.70 -2.16 -21.04
C ARG A 62 7.12 -1.43 -22.33
N GLY A 63 7.93 -0.37 -22.24
CA GLY A 63 8.49 0.33 -23.39
C GLY A 63 9.93 0.79 -23.12
N GLU A 64 10.79 0.71 -24.13
CA GLU A 64 12.17 1.19 -24.06
C GLU A 64 12.18 2.71 -23.79
N GLY A 65 12.68 3.13 -22.61
CA GLY A 65 13.02 4.53 -22.32
C GLY A 65 12.32 5.19 -21.12
N GLU A 66 11.24 4.61 -20.58
CA GLU A 66 10.55 5.18 -19.41
C GLU A 66 11.10 4.61 -18.09
N LYS A 67 11.44 5.50 -17.14
CA LYS A 67 11.90 5.08 -15.81
C LYS A 67 10.74 4.43 -15.04
N PRO A 68 10.97 3.32 -14.32
CA PRO A 68 9.95 2.70 -13.49
C PRO A 68 9.47 3.68 -12.40
N VAL A 69 8.16 3.76 -12.21
CA VAL A 69 7.57 4.57 -11.14
C VAL A 69 7.76 3.83 -9.83
N LYS A 70 8.24 4.52 -8.80
CA LYS A 70 8.48 3.95 -7.48
C LYS A 70 7.39 4.39 -6.49
N CYS A 71 7.03 3.51 -5.58
CA CYS A 71 6.05 3.75 -4.51
C CYS A 71 6.59 3.16 -3.20
N ILE A 72 6.58 3.92 -2.10
CA ILE A 72 6.83 3.39 -0.76
C ILE A 72 5.54 2.75 -0.24
N CYS A 73 5.50 1.43 -0.16
CA CYS A 73 4.39 0.71 0.43
C CYS A 73 4.66 0.40 1.91
N VAL A 74 3.71 0.79 2.76
CA VAL A 74 3.80 0.72 4.21
C VAL A 74 2.65 -0.10 4.77
N ASN A 75 2.93 -1.16 5.52
CA ASN A 75 1.99 -1.72 6.48
C ASN A 75 2.49 -1.37 7.88
N PRO A 76 1.85 -0.44 8.60
CA PRO A 76 2.26 -0.10 9.95
C PRO A 76 1.95 -1.20 10.98
N GLY A 77 1.14 -2.20 10.62
CA GLY A 77 0.55 -3.13 11.58
C GLY A 77 -0.63 -2.49 12.33
N ARG A 78 -1.03 -3.11 13.44
CA ARG A 78 -2.02 -2.57 14.36
C ARG A 78 -1.31 -1.89 15.53
N LEU A 79 -1.90 -0.82 16.06
CA LEU A 79 -1.39 -0.11 17.23
C LEU A 79 -1.42 -0.96 18.51
N ALA A 80 -2.35 -1.92 18.58
CA ALA A 80 -2.45 -2.92 19.64
C ALA A 80 -2.78 -4.29 19.02
N LYS A 81 -2.31 -5.37 19.64
CA LYS A 81 -2.58 -6.76 19.22
C LYS A 81 -2.99 -7.60 20.43
N GLY A 82 -4.28 -7.92 20.52
CA GLY A 82 -4.84 -8.54 21.72
C GLY A 82 -4.70 -7.60 22.92
N GLU A 83 -4.13 -8.10 24.01
CA GLU A 83 -3.87 -7.32 25.23
C GLU A 83 -2.52 -6.57 25.20
N GLY A 84 -1.71 -6.75 24.15
CA GLY A 84 -0.37 -6.17 24.04
C GLY A 84 -0.27 -4.96 23.12
N GLY A 85 0.85 -4.23 23.28
CA GLY A 85 1.27 -3.16 22.37
C GLY A 85 1.53 -3.67 20.95
N GLY A 86 1.30 -2.80 19.98
CA GLY A 86 1.47 -3.09 18.57
C GLY A 86 2.64 -2.31 17.96
N THR A 87 2.46 -1.82 16.74
CA THR A 87 3.48 -1.07 16.01
C THR A 87 2.91 0.15 15.29
N PHE A 88 3.77 1.13 15.05
CA PHE A 88 3.53 2.24 14.14
C PHE A 88 4.77 2.48 13.26
N VAL A 89 4.64 3.34 12.25
CA VAL A 89 5.73 3.69 11.34
C VAL A 89 5.95 5.19 11.35
N GLU A 90 7.19 5.59 11.53
CA GLU A 90 7.65 6.95 11.28
C GLU A 90 8.28 7.00 9.88
N LEU A 91 7.84 7.92 9.03
CA LEU A 91 8.33 8.07 7.66
C LEU A 91 8.66 9.54 7.39
N ASN A 92 9.92 9.79 7.01
CA ASN A 92 10.43 11.09 6.60
C ASN A 92 10.54 11.11 5.07
N TYR A 93 9.64 11.84 4.41
CA TYR A 93 9.54 11.90 2.96
C TYR A 93 10.30 13.09 2.38
N TYR A 94 11.23 12.84 1.45
CA TYR A 94 12.07 13.86 0.83
C TYR A 94 11.91 13.91 -0.69
N GLY A 95 10.66 13.93 -1.18
CA GLY A 95 10.34 14.13 -2.60
C GLY A 95 10.56 12.92 -3.52
N SER A 96 11.12 11.82 -3.02
CA SER A 96 11.18 10.55 -3.75
C SER A 96 11.31 9.35 -2.81
N PRO A 97 10.89 8.14 -3.26
CA PRO A 97 11.13 6.91 -2.52
C PRO A 97 12.61 6.61 -2.21
N ASP A 98 13.54 7.04 -3.06
CA ASP A 98 14.98 6.76 -2.90
C ASP A 98 15.66 7.65 -1.86
N THR A 99 15.10 8.84 -1.61
CA THR A 99 15.62 9.82 -0.65
C THR A 99 14.91 9.77 0.71
N SER A 100 13.89 8.93 0.84
CA SER A 100 13.05 8.87 2.04
C SER A 100 13.57 7.86 3.05
N ASN A 101 13.30 8.10 4.33
CA ASN A 101 13.63 7.19 5.43
C ASN A 101 12.37 6.75 6.15
N ALA A 102 12.33 5.51 6.63
CA ALA A 102 11.23 5.02 7.45
C ALA A 102 11.72 4.04 8.51
N SER A 103 11.10 4.11 9.69
CA SER A 103 11.39 3.28 10.85
C SER A 103 10.10 2.68 11.40
N ILE A 104 10.15 1.42 11.81
CA ILE A 104 9.03 0.72 12.45
C ILE A 104 9.28 0.71 13.95
N ILE A 105 8.34 1.22 14.72
CA ILE A 105 8.47 1.40 16.16
C ILE A 105 7.43 0.53 16.87
N GLY A 106 7.86 -0.23 17.86
CA GLY A 106 7.00 -1.02 18.74
C GLY A 106 6.57 -0.21 19.96
N ILE A 107 5.37 -0.51 20.46
CA ILE A 107 4.79 0.07 21.68
C ILE A 107 4.89 -0.94 22.82
#